data_AF-A0A1S3AKL6-F1
#
_entry.id   AF-A0A1S3AKL6-F1
#
_cell.length_a   1.000
_cell.length_b   1.000
_cell.length_c   1.000
_cell.angle_alpha   90.00
_cell.angle_beta   90.00
_cell.angle_gamma   90.00
#
_symmetry.space_group_name_H-M   'P 1'
#
loop_
_entity.id
_entity.type
_entity.pdbx_description
1 polymer ?
#
loop_
_entity_poly.entity_id
_entity_poly.type
_entity_poly.pdbx_seq_one_letter_code
_entity_poly.pdbx_strand_id
1 'polypeptide(L)'
;MCKVQLLVCSVLALALLACSVPTARLARDSEQHLEQLLLDLKKLKLGVENHKGSTLATMLRFPFYLPKEATELKHFQCLVGELKPLGEVLSLAECRHISELMSNINATVLELKGSGPTLPCDYEEEAVSVLQLLAKWISICQSIYSRLT
;
A
#
# COMPACT_ATOMS: atom_id res chain seq x y z
N MET A 1 -23.18 -69.40 -0.53
CA MET A 1 -23.73 -68.02 -0.42
C MET A 1 -23.22 -67.40 0.87
N CYS A 2 -22.19 -66.56 0.78
CA CYS A 2 -21.75 -65.70 1.89
C CYS A 2 -22.05 -64.26 1.50
N LYS A 3 -22.86 -63.59 2.32
CA LYS A 3 -23.28 -62.20 2.18
C LYS A 3 -22.08 -61.28 2.39
N VAL A 4 -21.71 -60.51 1.38
CA VAL A 4 -20.76 -59.40 1.50
C VAL A 4 -21.56 -58.19 2.02
N GLN A 5 -21.45 -57.90 3.31
CA GLN A 5 -21.92 -56.64 3.88
C GLN A 5 -20.83 -55.59 3.71
N LEU A 6 -21.04 -54.70 2.74
CA LEU A 6 -20.31 -53.44 2.61
C LEU A 6 -20.67 -52.52 3.77
N LEU A 7 -19.77 -52.37 4.74
CA LEU A 7 -19.77 -51.26 5.69
C LEU A 7 -18.50 -50.43 5.42
N VAL A 8 -18.62 -49.55 4.42
CA VAL A 8 -17.60 -48.56 4.08
C VAL A 8 -17.71 -47.41 5.08
N CYS A 9 -16.56 -47.02 5.63
CA CYS A 9 -16.36 -45.97 6.62
C CYS A 9 -17.03 -44.64 6.27
N SER A 10 -17.93 -44.19 7.14
CA SER A 10 -18.43 -42.80 7.16
C SER A 10 -17.46 -41.88 7.90
N VAL A 11 -16.25 -41.68 7.38
CA VAL A 11 -15.33 -40.62 7.85
C VAL A 11 -14.60 -39.99 6.66
N LEU A 12 -15.32 -39.31 5.77
CA LEU A 12 -14.71 -38.29 4.89
C LEU A 12 -15.77 -37.45 4.15
N ALA A 13 -16.42 -36.51 4.84
CA ALA A 13 -17.22 -35.49 4.17
C ALA A 13 -17.24 -34.15 4.93
N LEU A 14 -16.12 -33.77 5.54
CA LEU A 14 -15.97 -32.47 6.23
C LEU A 14 -14.59 -31.83 5.97
N ALA A 15 -14.04 -32.04 4.77
CA ALA A 15 -12.81 -31.39 4.31
C ALA A 15 -13.01 -30.41 3.13
N LEU A 16 -14.25 -30.23 2.64
CA LEU A 16 -14.52 -29.46 1.41
C LEU A 16 -15.15 -28.06 1.62
N LEU A 17 -15.24 -27.56 2.86
CA LEU A 17 -15.80 -26.22 3.13
C LEU A 17 -14.77 -25.20 3.65
N ALA A 18 -13.47 -25.51 3.67
CA ALA A 18 -12.44 -24.61 4.20
C ALA A 18 -11.75 -23.71 3.16
N CYS A 19 -12.01 -23.87 1.86
CA CYS A 19 -11.19 -23.22 0.81
C CYS A 19 -11.80 -21.97 0.14
N SER A 20 -12.94 -21.44 0.58
CA SER A 20 -13.59 -20.28 -0.08
C SER A 20 -13.63 -18.99 0.74
N VAL A 21 -13.05 -18.96 1.95
CA VAL A 21 -13.21 -17.84 2.91
C VAL A 21 -11.95 -16.98 3.13
N PRO A 22 -10.70 -17.48 3.08
CA PRO A 22 -9.52 -16.65 3.34
C PRO A 22 -9.27 -15.58 2.25
N THR A 23 -9.42 -15.94 0.98
CA THR A 23 -9.07 -15.07 -0.15
C THR A 23 -10.02 -13.88 -0.31
N ALA A 24 -11.32 -14.11 -0.12
CA ALA A 24 -12.32 -13.05 -0.21
C ALA A 24 -12.22 -12.03 0.94
N ARG A 25 -11.82 -12.48 2.13
CA ARG A 25 -11.58 -11.60 3.28
C ARG A 25 -10.32 -10.75 3.09
N LEU A 26 -9.24 -11.38 2.63
CA LEU A 26 -7.98 -10.67 2.30
C LEU A 26 -8.18 -9.61 1.21
N ALA A 27 -9.00 -9.89 0.21
CA ALA A 27 -9.34 -8.92 -0.84
C ALA A 27 -10.07 -7.69 -0.26
N ARG A 28 -11.09 -7.88 0.58
CA ARG A 28 -11.81 -6.78 1.24
C ARG A 28 -10.95 -5.97 2.19
N ASP A 29 -10.09 -6.63 2.97
CA ASP A 29 -9.18 -5.94 3.88
C ASP A 29 -8.17 -5.08 3.08
N SER A 30 -7.70 -5.59 1.94
CA SER A 30 -6.81 -4.85 1.03
C SER A 30 -7.53 -3.66 0.36
N GLU A 31 -8.79 -3.82 -0.06
CA GLU A 31 -9.60 -2.74 -0.62
C GLU A 31 -9.78 -1.58 0.37
N GLN A 32 -10.14 -1.90 1.63
CA GLN A 32 -10.32 -0.89 2.68
C GLN A 32 -9.03 -0.16 2.99
N HIS A 33 -7.92 -0.88 3.15
CA HIS A 33 -6.61 -0.25 3.36
C HIS A 33 -6.19 0.61 2.17
N LEU A 34 -6.48 0.18 0.94
CA LEU A 34 -6.11 0.94 -0.26
C LEU A 34 -6.95 2.22 -0.41
N GLU A 35 -8.23 2.16 -0.07
CA GLU A 35 -9.10 3.33 0.00
C GLU A 35 -8.61 4.34 1.05
N GLN A 36 -8.26 3.86 2.24
CA GLN A 36 -7.70 4.70 3.30
C GLN A 36 -6.38 5.36 2.86
N LEU A 37 -5.46 4.58 2.28
CA LEU A 37 -4.20 5.11 1.77
C LEU A 37 -4.44 6.18 0.69
N LEU A 38 -5.37 5.96 -0.23
CA LEU A 38 -5.71 6.93 -1.26
C LEU A 38 -6.21 8.25 -0.67
N LEU A 39 -7.05 8.19 0.37
CA LEU A 39 -7.54 9.38 1.07
C LEU A 39 -6.40 10.14 1.76
N ASP A 40 -5.51 9.42 2.44
CA ASP A 40 -4.42 10.05 3.18
C ASP A 40 -3.35 10.64 2.27
N LEU A 41 -3.02 9.98 1.14
CA LEU A 41 -2.14 10.54 0.12
C LEU A 41 -2.73 11.82 -0.52
N LYS A 42 -4.04 11.85 -0.77
CA LYS A 42 -4.73 13.05 -1.29
C LYS A 42 -4.69 14.20 -0.29
N LYS A 43 -4.97 13.92 1.00
CA LYS A 43 -4.86 14.92 2.07
C LYS A 43 -3.43 15.45 2.20
N LEU A 44 -2.44 14.56 2.14
CA LEU A 44 -1.04 14.94 2.22
C LEU A 44 -0.64 15.82 1.05
N LYS A 45 -0.99 15.43 -0.18
CA LYS A 45 -0.73 16.22 -1.39
C LYS A 45 -1.35 17.61 -1.28
N LEU A 46 -2.61 17.70 -0.87
CA LEU A 46 -3.30 18.97 -0.66
C LEU A 46 -2.61 19.83 0.41
N GLY A 47 -2.14 19.21 1.50
CA GLY A 47 -1.38 19.88 2.55
C GLY A 47 -0.06 20.46 2.05
N VAL A 48 0.68 19.70 1.22
CA VAL A 48 1.92 20.16 0.58
C VAL A 48 1.67 21.30 -0.41
N GLU A 49 0.63 21.20 -1.25
CA GLU A 49 0.27 22.23 -2.23
C GLU A 49 -0.15 23.55 -1.59
N ASN A 50 -0.85 23.48 -0.45
CA ASN A 50 -1.37 24.65 0.25
C ASN A 50 -0.37 25.27 1.24
N HIS A 51 0.74 24.58 1.54
CA HIS A 51 1.76 25.15 2.39
C HIS A 51 2.38 26.38 1.69
N LYS A 52 2.78 27.40 2.46
CA LYS A 52 3.39 28.63 1.95
C LYS A 52 4.60 28.96 2.81
N GLY A 53 5.76 29.18 2.20
CA GLY A 53 6.98 29.56 2.91
C GLY A 53 8.26 29.15 2.19
N SER A 54 9.40 29.70 2.62
CA SER A 54 10.72 29.37 2.08
C SER A 54 11.13 27.92 2.38
N THR A 55 10.65 27.34 3.48
CA THR A 55 10.92 25.94 3.85
C THR A 55 10.25 24.95 2.89
N LEU A 56 9.08 25.29 2.33
CA LEU A 56 8.41 24.51 1.29
C LEU A 56 9.28 24.40 0.03
N ALA A 57 9.92 25.49 -0.38
CA ALA A 57 10.75 25.50 -1.58
C ALA A 57 11.94 24.53 -1.45
N THR A 58 12.48 24.35 -0.25
CA THR A 58 13.52 23.35 0.03
C THR A 58 12.95 21.93 0.01
N MET A 59 11.74 21.71 0.52
CA MET A 59 11.07 20.39 0.49
C MET A 59 10.77 19.91 -0.92
N LEU A 60 10.29 20.82 -1.77
CA LEU A 60 9.96 20.52 -3.16
C LEU A 60 11.20 20.15 -4.00
N ARG A 61 12.41 20.46 -3.50
CA ARG A 61 13.68 20.18 -4.17
C ARG A 61 14.34 18.86 -3.75
N PHE A 62 13.84 18.19 -2.71
CA PHE A 62 14.38 16.88 -2.33
C PHE A 62 14.08 15.85 -3.44
N PRO A 63 15.08 15.11 -3.93
CA PRO A 63 14.89 14.14 -4.99
C PRO A 63 14.26 12.84 -4.45
N PHE A 64 13.10 12.46 -4.99
CA PHE A 64 12.48 11.17 -4.76
C PHE A 64 12.57 10.31 -6.01
N TYR A 65 12.49 8.98 -5.87
CA TYR A 65 12.55 8.08 -7.01
C TYR A 65 11.24 7.28 -7.15
N LEU A 66 10.81 7.12 -8.39
CA LEU A 66 9.62 6.33 -8.72
C LEU A 66 10.04 4.92 -9.14
N PRO A 67 9.28 3.87 -8.78
CA PRO A 67 9.49 2.56 -9.36
C PRO A 67 9.15 2.58 -10.85
N LYS A 68 9.95 1.88 -11.67
CA LYS A 68 9.67 1.71 -13.12
C LYS A 68 8.31 1.05 -13.34
N GLU A 69 7.97 0.07 -12.49
CA GLU A 69 6.68 -0.59 -12.50
C GLU A 69 6.15 -0.77 -11.07
N ALA A 70 4.86 -0.44 -10.88
CA ALA A 70 4.15 -0.63 -9.62
C ALA A 70 2.70 -1.03 -9.88
N THR A 71 2.49 -2.31 -10.16
CA THR A 71 1.19 -2.89 -10.55
C THR A 71 0.58 -3.84 -9.53
N GLU A 72 1.21 -4.09 -8.38
CA GLU A 72 0.81 -5.11 -7.41
C GLU A 72 1.03 -4.61 -5.98
N LEU A 73 0.34 -5.20 -5.00
CA LEU A 73 0.46 -4.79 -3.60
C LEU A 73 1.90 -4.92 -3.05
N LYS A 74 2.66 -5.92 -3.52
CA LYS A 74 4.08 -6.08 -3.12
C LYS A 74 4.95 -4.87 -3.50
N HIS A 75 4.58 -4.11 -4.54
CA HIS A 75 5.33 -2.93 -4.98
C HIS A 75 5.20 -1.75 -4.01
N PHE A 76 4.27 -1.78 -3.04
CA PHE A 76 4.23 -0.80 -1.95
C PHE A 76 5.48 -0.80 -1.07
N GLN A 77 6.32 -1.85 -1.14
CA GLN A 77 7.67 -1.82 -0.55
C GLN A 77 8.50 -0.62 -1.06
N CYS A 78 8.32 -0.19 -2.30
CA CYS A 78 9.03 0.96 -2.86
C CYS A 78 8.53 2.27 -2.25
N LEU A 79 7.23 2.37 -1.95
CA LEU A 79 6.69 3.50 -1.20
C LEU A 79 7.27 3.54 0.21
N VAL A 80 7.36 2.41 0.92
CA VAL A 80 7.98 2.36 2.26
C VAL A 80 9.38 2.96 2.26
N GLY A 81 10.18 2.69 1.22
CA GLY A 81 11.52 3.27 1.06
C GLY A 81 11.51 4.80 0.96
N GLU A 82 10.56 5.36 0.22
CA GLU A 82 10.42 6.80 0.02
C GLU A 82 9.69 7.53 1.17
N LEU A 83 8.88 6.83 1.98
CA LEU A 83 8.13 7.45 3.08
C LEU A 83 9.02 8.00 4.19
N LYS A 84 10.16 7.36 4.45
CA LYS A 84 11.12 7.83 5.46
C LYS A 84 11.71 9.20 5.09
N PRO A 85 12.39 9.37 3.94
CA PRO A 85 12.91 10.68 3.55
C PRO A 85 11.77 11.69 3.37
N LEU A 86 10.58 11.27 2.92
CA LEU A 86 9.42 12.14 2.83
C LEU A 86 9.01 12.69 4.20
N GLY A 87 8.95 11.84 5.23
CA GLY A 87 8.64 12.24 6.59
C GLY A 87 9.66 13.22 7.17
N GLU A 88 10.95 12.97 6.93
CA GLU A 88 12.05 13.86 7.34
C GLU A 88 11.93 15.23 6.65
N VAL A 89 11.71 15.25 5.34
CA VAL A 89 11.50 16.47 4.55
C VAL A 89 10.31 17.27 5.07
N LEU A 90 9.18 16.60 5.32
CA LEU A 90 7.96 17.26 5.80
C LEU A 90 8.06 17.72 7.27
N SER A 91 8.89 17.09 8.09
CA SER A 91 9.11 17.52 9.48
C SER A 91 9.68 18.93 9.58
N LEU A 92 10.45 19.36 8.57
CA LEU A 92 11.02 20.71 8.48
C LEU A 92 9.93 21.79 8.30
N ALA A 93 8.69 21.43 7.92
CA ALA A 93 7.59 22.37 7.67
C ALA A 93 6.82 22.71 8.95
N GLU A 94 7.26 22.17 10.10
CA GLU A 94 6.65 22.36 11.42
C GLU A 94 5.14 22.06 11.47
N CYS A 95 4.63 21.26 10.53
CA CYS A 95 3.21 20.94 10.45
C CYS A 95 2.90 19.73 11.33
N ARG A 96 2.44 19.96 12.58
CA ARG A 96 2.07 18.88 13.52
C ARG A 96 1.10 17.86 12.93
N HIS A 97 0.15 18.31 12.11
CA HIS A 97 -0.83 17.44 11.45
C HIS A 97 -0.22 16.49 10.40
N ILE A 98 0.97 16.80 9.88
CA ILE A 98 1.63 15.96 8.87
C ILE A 98 2.28 14.73 9.52
N SER A 99 2.77 14.83 10.76
CA SER A 99 3.40 13.71 11.46
C SER A 99 2.43 12.54 11.73
N GLU A 100 1.22 12.88 12.20
CA GLU A 100 0.15 11.88 12.42
C GLU A 100 -0.29 11.26 11.09
N LEU A 101 -0.49 12.08 10.05
CA LEU A 101 -0.85 11.61 8.72
C LEU A 101 0.23 10.68 8.12
N MET A 102 1.51 11.02 8.26
CA MET A 102 2.62 10.18 7.81
C MET A 102 2.68 8.84 8.56
N SER A 103 2.37 8.84 9.86
CA SER A 103 2.32 7.61 10.66
C SER A 103 1.20 6.68 10.18
N ASN A 104 0.02 7.22 9.89
CA ASN A 104 -1.11 6.47 9.35
C ASN A 104 -0.82 5.91 7.95
N ILE A 105 -0.20 6.72 7.08
CA ILE A 105 0.24 6.27 5.76
C ILE A 105 1.23 5.11 5.89
N ASN A 106 2.25 5.25 6.75
CA ASN A 106 3.26 4.21 6.93
C ASN A 106 2.66 2.89 7.43
N ALA A 107 1.76 2.95 8.42
CA ALA A 107 1.06 1.77 8.92
C ALA A 107 0.25 1.10 7.79
N THR A 108 -0.54 1.87 7.05
CA THR A 108 -1.39 1.35 5.97
C THR A 108 -0.59 0.73 4.83
N VAL A 109 0.53 1.34 4.45
CA VAL A 109 1.43 0.81 3.40
C VAL A 109 2.08 -0.50 3.84
N LEU A 110 2.44 -0.63 5.13
CA LEU A 110 2.98 -1.88 5.67
C LEU A 110 1.96 -3.02 5.66
N GLU A 111 0.70 -2.74 5.99
CA GLU A 111 -0.40 -3.71 5.89
C GLU A 111 -0.62 -4.15 4.42
N LEU A 112 -0.69 -3.19 3.49
CA LEU A 112 -0.86 -3.47 2.06
C LEU A 112 0.30 -4.26 1.45
N LYS A 113 1.53 -3.96 1.86
CA LYS A 113 2.73 -4.70 1.41
C LYS A 113 2.67 -6.17 1.82
N GLY A 114 2.11 -6.48 2.99
CA GLY A 114 2.09 -7.80 3.58
C GLY A 114 3.46 -8.28 4.10
N SER A 115 3.49 -9.50 4.62
CA SER A 115 4.67 -10.13 5.26
C SER A 115 5.65 -10.81 4.29
N GLY A 116 5.44 -10.64 2.97
CA GLY A 116 6.32 -11.21 1.95
C GLY A 116 7.77 -10.67 2.03
N PRO A 117 8.72 -11.37 1.36
CA PRO A 117 10.11 -10.93 1.34
C PRO A 117 10.23 -9.52 0.78
N THR A 118 11.10 -8.71 1.38
CA THR A 118 11.46 -7.39 0.85
C THR A 118 12.19 -7.58 -0.48
N LEU A 119 11.50 -7.28 -1.58
CA LEU A 119 12.09 -7.28 -2.91
C LEU A 119 12.78 -5.94 -3.16
N PRO A 120 13.93 -5.93 -3.85
CA PRO A 120 14.55 -4.69 -4.29
C PRO A 120 13.62 -3.95 -5.25
N CYS A 121 13.61 -2.63 -5.15
CA CYS A 121 12.84 -1.76 -6.02
C CYS A 121 13.68 -1.34 -7.21
N ASP A 122 13.16 -1.56 -8.42
CA ASP A 122 13.75 -1.04 -9.65
C ASP A 122 13.20 0.37 -9.89
N TYR A 123 14.05 1.36 -9.62
CA TYR A 123 13.70 2.78 -9.70
C TYR A 123 14.06 3.37 -11.07
N GLU A 124 13.30 4.39 -11.46
CA GLU A 124 13.67 5.29 -12.54
C GLU A 124 14.95 6.07 -12.19
N GLU A 125 15.75 6.41 -13.20
CA GLU A 125 16.98 7.19 -13.00
C GLU A 125 16.69 8.67 -12.69
N GLU A 126 15.56 9.18 -13.19
CA GLU A 126 15.15 10.57 -13.02
C GLU A 126 14.45 10.78 -11.69
N ALA A 127 14.98 11.70 -10.88
CA ALA A 127 14.36 12.10 -9.63
C ALA A 127 13.13 12.99 -9.85
N VAL A 128 12.15 12.87 -8.97
CA VAL A 128 10.89 13.62 -9.00
C VAL A 128 10.70 14.43 -7.71
N SER A 129 9.87 15.47 -7.81
CA SER A 129 9.43 16.26 -6.64
C SER A 129 8.44 15.51 -5.75
N VAL A 130 8.24 15.98 -4.51
CA VAL A 130 7.19 15.46 -3.59
C VAL A 130 5.82 15.39 -4.25
N LEU A 131 5.43 16.42 -4.99
CA LEU A 131 4.11 16.48 -5.63
C LEU A 131 3.95 15.42 -6.72
N GLN A 132 5.01 15.19 -7.50
CA GLN A 132 5.03 14.13 -8.52
C GLN A 132 5.04 12.74 -7.89
N LEU A 133 5.81 12.54 -6.81
CA LEU A 133 5.81 11.30 -6.02
C LEU A 133 4.38 10.97 -5.56
N LEU A 134 3.74 11.91 -4.87
CA LEU A 134 2.38 11.72 -4.33
C LEU A 134 1.36 11.49 -5.46
N ALA A 135 1.43 12.25 -6.55
CA ALA A 135 0.53 12.09 -7.69
C ALA A 135 0.67 10.70 -8.34
N LYS A 136 1.90 10.19 -8.49
CA LYS A 136 2.16 8.86 -9.06
C LYS A 136 1.61 7.76 -8.14
N TRP A 137 1.86 7.83 -6.83
CA TRP A 137 1.35 6.84 -5.88
C TRP A 137 -0.17 6.86 -5.76
N ILE A 138 -0.80 8.04 -5.84
CA ILE A 138 -2.27 8.15 -5.95
C ILE A 138 -2.78 7.40 -7.19
N SER A 139 -2.14 7.58 -8.35
CA SER A 139 -2.51 6.90 -9.58
C SER A 139 -2.32 5.37 -9.49
N ILE A 140 -1.23 4.92 -8.87
CA ILE A 140 -0.98 3.49 -8.59
C ILE A 140 -2.09 2.92 -7.71
N CYS A 141 -2.43 3.60 -6.61
CA CYS A 141 -3.51 3.16 -5.72
C CYS A 141 -4.85 3.04 -6.47
N GLN A 142 -5.20 4.03 -7.29
CA GLN A 142 -6.42 4.00 -8.11
C GLN A 142 -6.42 2.84 -9.10
N SER A 143 -5.29 2.59 -9.77
CA SER A 143 -5.15 1.48 -10.72
C SER A 143 -5.30 0.13 -10.02
N ILE A 144 -4.67 -0.05 -8.87
CA ILE A 144 -4.81 -1.29 -8.07
C ILE A 144 -6.26 -1.45 -7.61
N TYR A 145 -6.87 -0.39 -7.07
CA TYR A 145 -8.24 -0.42 -6.56
C TYR A 145 -9.22 -0.84 -7.65
N SER A 146 -9.11 -0.27 -8.86
CA SER A 146 -9.99 -0.60 -10.00
C SER A 146 -9.91 -2.04 -10.49
N ARG A 147 -8.90 -2.82 -10.06
CA ARG A 147 -8.76 -4.23 -10.38
C ARG A 147 -9.19 -5.15 -9.24
N LEU A 148 -9.31 -4.60 -8.03
CA LEU A 148 -9.82 -5.33 -6.86
C LEU A 148 -11.35 -5.27 -6.83
N THR A 149 -11.93 -4.12 -7.19
CA THR A 149 -13.38 -3.92 -7.40
C THR A 149 -13.85 -4.42 -8.75
#